data_AF-A0A847JC56-F1
#
_entry.id   AF-A0A847JC56-F1
#
_cell.length_a   1.000
_cell.length_b   1.000
_cell.length_c   1.000
_cell.angle_alpha   90.00
_cell.angle_beta   90.00
_cell.angle_gamma   90.00
#
_symmetry.space_group_name_H-M   'P 1'
#
loop_
_entity.id
_entity.type
_entity.pdbx_description
1 polymer ?
#
loop_
_entity_poly.entity_id
_entity_poly.type
_entity_poly.pdbx_seq_one_letter_code
_entity_poly.pdbx_strand_id
1 'polypeptide(L)' 'LNEVVHAVVLQHGGSVSAEHGIGALKRHLLAEVKDPVALAVMRSVKTALDPKGTLNPGKVV' A
#
# COMPACT_ATOMS: atom_id res chain seq x y z
N LEU A 1 -15.23 -0.64 11.78
CA LEU A 1 -14.25 -0.80 12.89
C LEU A 1 -12.84 -0.44 12.44
N ASN A 2 -12.26 -1.13 11.45
CA ASN A 2 -10.86 -0.89 11.03
C ASN A 2 -10.60 0.54 10.54
N GLU A 3 -11.52 1.16 9.80
CA GLU A 3 -11.36 2.55 9.35
C GLU A 3 -11.18 3.54 10.51
N VAL A 4 -12.02 3.43 11.55
CA VAL A 4 -11.94 4.28 12.74
C VAL A 4 -10.60 4.08 13.47
N VAL A 5 -10.16 2.83 13.60
CA VAL A 5 -8.86 2.52 14.21
C VAL A 5 -7.71 3.07 13.38
N HIS A 6 -7.72 2.88 12.06
CA HIS A 6 -6.68 3.39 11.17
C HIS A 6 -6.62 4.92 11.18
N ALA A 7 -7.76 5.62 11.21
CA ALA A 7 -7.80 7.07 11.30
C ALA A 7 -7.11 7.58 12.58
N VAL A 8 -7.39 6.96 13.73
CA VAL A 8 -6.73 7.30 15.01
C VAL A 8 -5.23 7.01 14.95
N VAL A 9 -4.84 5.84 14.43
CA VAL A 9 -3.42 5.49 14.27
C VAL A 9 -2.68 6.53 13.41
N LEU A 10 -3.26 6.94 12.29
CA LEU A 10 -2.69 7.94 11.39
C LEU A 10 -2.63 9.34 12.03
N GLN A 11 -3.65 9.73 12.80
CA GLN A 11 -3.67 11.01 13.53
C GLN A 11 -2.49 11.13 14.51
N HIS A 12 -2.05 10.01 15.09
CA HIS A 12 -0.89 9.95 15.97
C HIS A 12 0.44 9.63 15.25
N GLY A 13 0.47 9.71 13.91
CA GLY A 13 1.67 9.44 13.11
C GLY A 13 2.08 7.96 13.05
N GLY A 14 1.19 7.04 13.44
CA GLY A 14 1.41 5.61 13.36
C GLY A 14 1.23 5.05 11.94
N SER A 15 1.55 3.77 11.76
CA SER A 15 1.40 3.06 10.48
C SER A 15 0.23 2.09 10.48
N VAL A 16 -0.55 2.05 9.39
CA VAL A 16 -1.61 1.05 9.16
C VAL A 16 -1.08 -0.38 8.98
N SER A 17 0.24 -0.53 8.82
CA SER A 17 0.94 -1.80 8.80
C SER A 17 2.39 -1.63 9.27
N ALA A 18 2.80 -2.37 10.29
CA ALA A 18 4.20 -2.51 10.65
C ALA A 18 4.87 -3.62 9.82
N GLU A 19 4.73 -4.86 10.24
CA GLU A 19 5.37 -6.04 9.62
C GLU A 19 4.45 -6.89 8.74
N HIS A 20 3.14 -6.84 8.99
CA HIS A 20 2.15 -7.72 8.37
C HIS A 20 1.91 -7.44 6.87
N GLY A 21 2.39 -6.29 6.39
CA GLY A 21 2.21 -5.83 5.02
C GLY A 21 0.81 -5.29 4.70
N ILE A 22 0.66 -4.84 3.46
CA ILE A 22 -0.56 -4.22 2.93
C ILE A 22 -1.51 -5.30 2.39
N GLY A 23 -1.00 -6.11 1.44
CA GLY A 23 -1.77 -7.12 0.74
C GLY A 23 -3.06 -6.57 0.10
N ALA A 24 -3.95 -7.45 -0.32
CA ALA A 24 -5.23 -7.04 -0.90
C ALA A 24 -6.12 -6.29 0.12
N LEU A 25 -6.03 -6.65 1.40
CA LEU A 25 -6.88 -6.13 2.47
C LEU A 25 -6.70 -4.62 2.70
N LYS A 26 -5.46 -4.13 2.68
CA LYS A 26 -5.15 -2.72 2.98
C LYS A 26 -4.77 -1.91 1.74
N ARG A 27 -4.81 -2.51 0.54
CA ARG A 27 -4.38 -1.87 -0.72
C ARG A 27 -5.08 -0.53 -0.98
N HIS A 28 -6.36 -0.43 -0.67
CA HIS A 28 -7.15 0.79 -0.87
C HIS A 28 -6.63 1.97 -0.03
N LEU A 29 -6.03 1.69 1.13
CA LEU A 29 -5.47 2.72 2.02
C LEU A 29 -4.19 3.34 1.48
N LEU A 30 -3.47 2.67 0.55
CA LEU A 30 -2.17 3.13 0.08
C LEU A 30 -2.21 4.53 -0.52
N ALA A 31 -3.29 4.88 -1.22
CA ALA A 31 -3.44 6.20 -1.82
C ALA A 31 -3.53 7.33 -0.78
N GLU A 32 -4.00 7.02 0.42
CA GLU A 32 -4.19 7.99 1.51
C GLU A 32 -2.97 8.06 2.44
N VAL A 33 -2.29 6.92 2.66
CA VAL A 33 -1.25 6.79 3.69
C VAL A 33 0.17 6.81 3.16
N LYS A 34 0.37 6.80 1.83
CA LYS A 34 1.70 6.71 1.22
C LYS A 34 1.98 7.90 0.32
N ASP A 35 3.24 8.32 0.34
CA ASP A 35 3.73 9.33 -0.56
C ASP A 35 3.46 8.92 -2.04
N PRO A 36 2.86 9.81 -2.85
CA PRO A 36 2.51 9.51 -4.23
C PRO A 36 3.73 9.22 -5.13
N VAL A 37 4.88 9.83 -4.84
CA VAL A 37 6.15 9.55 -5.53
C VAL A 37 6.63 8.15 -5.19
N ALA A 38 6.55 7.75 -3.91
CA ALA A 38 6.88 6.37 -3.52
C ALA A 38 5.97 5.33 -4.21
N LEU A 39 4.67 5.63 -4.36
CA LEU A 39 3.74 4.79 -5.14
C LEU A 39 4.12 4.73 -6.62
N ALA A 40 4.50 5.84 -7.23
CA ALA A 40 4.96 5.88 -8.61
C ALA A 40 6.24 5.04 -8.82
N VAL A 41 7.20 5.12 -7.89
CA VAL A 41 8.43 4.31 -7.91
C VAL A 41 8.11 2.82 -7.76
N MET A 42 7.23 2.43 -6.83
CA MET A 42 6.83 1.03 -6.70
C MET A 42 6.19 0.50 -7.99
N ARG A 43 5.34 1.29 -8.65
CA ARG A 43 4.75 0.95 -9.95
C ARG A 43 5.80 0.80 -11.04
N SER A 44 6.75 1.72 -11.15
CA SER A 44 7.79 1.67 -12.19
C SER A 44 8.69 0.44 -12.03
N VAL A 45 9.11 0.13 -10.80
CA VAL A 45 9.87 -1.09 -10.49
C VAL A 45 9.07 -2.34 -10.84
N LYS A 46 7.78 -2.39 -10.47
CA LYS A 46 6.91 -3.53 -10.81
C LYS A 46 6.79 -3.73 -12.32
N THR A 47 6.57 -2.66 -13.09
CA THR A 47 6.45 -2.74 -14.55
C THR A 47 7.77 -3.15 -15.20
N ALA A 48 8.92 -2.68 -14.69
CA ALA A 48 10.22 -3.06 -15.21
C ALA A 48 10.54 -4.56 -15.01
N LEU A 49 10.13 -5.12 -13.86
CA LEU A 49 10.41 -6.51 -13.51
C LEU A 49 9.35 -7.49 -14.02
N ASP A 50 8.09 -7.08 -14.03
CA ASP A 50 6.95 -7.92 -14.39
C ASP A 50 5.94 -7.14 -15.26
N PRO A 51 6.31 -6.86 -16.53
CA PRO A 51 5.46 -6.12 -17.46
C PRO A 51 4.17 -6.86 -17.82
N LYS A 52 4.12 -8.19 -17.59
CA LYS A 52 2.92 -9.02 -17.83
C LYS A 52 2.02 -9.13 -16.59
N GLY A 53 2.45 -8.60 -15.44
CA GLY A 53 1.66 -8.59 -14.21
C GLY A 53 1.36 -9.97 -13.62
N THR A 54 2.19 -10.99 -13.86
CA THR A 54 1.95 -12.37 -13.41
C THR A 54 2.36 -12.61 -11.96
N LEU A 55 3.30 -11.81 -11.42
CA LEU A 55 3.80 -11.97 -10.07
C LEU A 55 2.84 -11.33 -9.06
N ASN A 56 1.94 -12.16 -8.51
CA ASN A 56 1.03 -11.84 -7.41
C ASN A 56 0.12 -10.61 -7.67
N PRO A 57 -0.77 -10.71 -8.67
CA PRO A 57 -1.58 -9.58 -9.13
C PRO A 57 -2.49 -9.02 -8.03
N GLY A 58 -2.64 -7.69 -8.01
CA GLY A 58 -3.64 -7.00 -7.19
C GLY A 58 -3.31 -6.84 -5.70
N LYS A 59 -2.07 -7.10 -5.26
CA LYS A 59 -1.69 -6.99 -3.84
C LYS A 59 -1.19 -5.62 -3.39
N VAL A 60 -0.43 -4.89 -4.20
CA VAL A 60 0.20 -3.62 -3.78
C VAL A 60 0.06 -2.53 -4.83
N VAL A 61 0.70 -2.70 -6.00
CA VAL A 61 0.67 -1.76 -7.13
C VAL A 61 0.04 -2.35 -8.37
#